data_AF-A0A960WTU3-F1
#
_entry.id   AF-A0A960WTU3-F1
#
_cell.length_a   1.000
_cell.length_b   1.000
_cell.length_c   1.000
_cell.angle_alpha   90.00
_cell.angle_beta   90.00
_cell.angle_gamma   90.00
#
_symmetry.space_group_name_H-M   'P 1'
#
loop_
_entity.id
_entity.type
_entity.pdbx_description
1 polymer ?
#
loop_
_entity_poly.entity_id
_entity_poly.type
_entity_poly.pdbx_seq_one_letter_code
_entity_poly.pdbx_strand_id
1 'polypeptide(L)'
;MSQLSPSAVFSQVSEAVPESCRENIVIIGSLAAGYHFYHSEGAIRVRTKDVDCILEPFQEAVSAGRETARQLLDAGWQRRQKGEHVEPGDENTPEDQLPAVRLYPPGVDPEDADAWFIEFLTVPESEDTPEKNWTRMSIEEGHFGIPSFRFLSITAFEPLAIEKLGIRYARPEMMALANLLEHPEIKPERMSGLIADLSIKRSNKDLGRVIAIAVMADLDDYGVWRPLWENALQHCFPSSWKKLASQVGGGLRELLNSEEDFKEAYHTCINGLLSSEKISQEDLHINGERILVDLIEPLEASVGN
;
A
#
# COMPACT_ATOMS: atom_id res chain seq x y z
N MET A 1 3.36 -10.61 13.28
CA MET A 1 2.62 -10.49 11.99
C MET A 1 2.10 -11.87 11.59
N SER A 2 0.85 -11.96 11.12
CA SER A 2 0.27 -13.21 10.61
C SER A 2 0.83 -13.63 9.25
N GLN A 3 0.92 -14.94 9.01
CA GLN A 3 1.17 -15.50 7.68
C GLN A 3 -0.16 -15.67 6.94
N LEU A 4 -0.37 -14.85 5.92
CA LEU A 4 -1.63 -14.82 5.17
C LEU A 4 -1.46 -15.45 3.79
N SER A 5 -2.49 -16.19 3.35
CA SER A 5 -2.64 -16.57 1.94
C SER A 5 -3.34 -15.42 1.20
N PRO A 6 -2.68 -14.74 0.25
CA PRO A 6 -3.29 -13.60 -0.44
C PRO A 6 -4.63 -13.95 -1.09
N SER A 7 -4.71 -15.11 -1.77
CA SER A 7 -5.95 -15.58 -2.41
C SER A 7 -7.09 -15.83 -1.41
N ALA A 8 -6.79 -16.38 -0.23
CA ALA A 8 -7.81 -16.63 0.79
C ALA A 8 -8.33 -15.32 1.39
N VAL A 9 -7.44 -14.37 1.70
CA VAL A 9 -7.83 -13.06 2.24
C VAL A 9 -8.64 -12.28 1.22
N PHE A 10 -8.22 -12.26 -0.06
CA PHE A 10 -8.98 -11.61 -1.13
C PHE A 10 -10.40 -12.18 -1.27
N SER A 11 -10.54 -13.50 -1.15
CA SER A 11 -11.87 -14.16 -1.19
C SER A 11 -12.72 -13.73 0.01
N GLN A 12 -12.14 -13.69 1.22
CA GLN A 12 -12.84 -13.23 2.43
C GLN A 12 -13.25 -11.74 2.34
N VAL A 13 -12.37 -10.89 1.80
CA VAL A 13 -12.69 -9.46 1.56
C VAL A 13 -13.84 -9.34 0.57
N SER A 14 -13.79 -10.05 -0.56
CA SER A 14 -14.87 -10.04 -1.56
C SER A 14 -16.20 -10.52 -0.98
N GLU A 15 -16.21 -11.60 -0.21
CA GLU A 15 -17.41 -12.13 0.45
C GLU A 15 -17.99 -11.15 1.47
N ALA A 16 -17.14 -10.39 2.17
CA ALA A 16 -17.55 -9.46 3.20
C ALA A 16 -17.95 -8.07 2.67
N VAL A 17 -17.37 -7.64 1.54
CA VAL A 17 -17.68 -6.36 0.89
C VAL A 17 -18.98 -6.47 0.09
N PRO A 18 -19.91 -5.51 0.22
CA PRO A 18 -21.15 -5.50 -0.54
C PRO A 18 -20.91 -5.48 -2.04
N GLU A 19 -21.66 -6.25 -2.82
CA GLU A 19 -21.47 -6.34 -4.27
C GLU A 19 -21.46 -4.96 -4.96
N SER A 20 -22.36 -4.06 -4.55
CA SER A 20 -22.45 -2.69 -5.06
C SER A 20 -21.25 -1.80 -4.74
N CYS A 21 -20.39 -2.20 -3.80
CA CYS A 21 -19.21 -1.44 -3.39
C CYS A 21 -17.90 -2.06 -3.90
N ARG A 22 -17.93 -3.30 -4.42
CA ARG A 22 -16.70 -4.02 -4.81
C ARG A 22 -15.96 -3.33 -5.95
N GLU A 23 -16.70 -2.68 -6.85
CA GLU A 23 -16.11 -1.90 -7.94
C GLU A 23 -15.30 -0.70 -7.42
N ASN A 24 -15.65 -0.14 -6.26
CA ASN A 24 -14.93 0.98 -5.66
C ASN A 24 -13.67 0.57 -4.88
N ILE A 25 -13.39 -0.72 -4.71
CA ILE A 25 -12.27 -1.19 -3.89
C ILE A 25 -11.08 -1.60 -4.75
N VAL A 26 -9.93 -1.01 -4.42
CA VAL A 26 -8.61 -1.45 -4.88
C VAL A 26 -7.80 -1.89 -3.66
N ILE A 27 -7.47 -3.19 -3.57
CA ILE A 27 -6.58 -3.71 -2.53
C ILE A 27 -5.13 -3.39 -2.90
N ILE A 28 -4.35 -2.90 -1.92
CA ILE A 28 -2.96 -2.47 -2.14
C ILE A 28 -1.98 -3.16 -1.17
N GLY A 29 -0.72 -2.73 -1.21
CA GLY A 29 0.31 -3.14 -0.27
C GLY A 29 0.82 -4.57 -0.49
N SER A 30 1.41 -5.14 0.56
CA SER A 30 2.07 -6.46 0.48
C SER A 30 1.09 -7.58 0.09
N LEU A 31 -0.20 -7.44 0.43
CA LEU A 31 -1.20 -8.45 0.06
C LEU A 31 -1.49 -8.44 -1.44
N ALA A 32 -1.61 -7.27 -2.06
CA ALA A 32 -1.78 -7.13 -3.50
C ALA A 32 -0.57 -7.64 -4.29
N ALA A 33 0.64 -7.28 -3.85
CA ALA A 33 1.88 -7.80 -4.46
C ALA A 33 1.96 -9.33 -4.31
N GLY A 34 1.68 -9.86 -3.12
CA GLY A 34 1.66 -11.29 -2.86
C GLY A 34 0.62 -12.03 -3.68
N TYR A 35 -0.56 -11.44 -3.90
CA TYR A 35 -1.56 -12.01 -4.80
C TYR A 35 -1.02 -12.04 -6.23
N HIS A 36 -0.49 -10.92 -6.73
CA HIS A 36 -0.01 -10.82 -8.11
C HIS A 36 1.01 -11.90 -8.47
N PHE A 37 2.02 -12.12 -7.63
CA PHE A 37 3.10 -13.06 -7.95
C PHE A 37 2.81 -14.50 -7.53
N TYR A 38 1.97 -14.71 -6.50
CA TYR A 38 1.84 -16.04 -5.89
C TYR A 38 0.42 -16.61 -5.90
N HIS A 39 -0.56 -15.98 -6.57
CA HIS A 39 -1.95 -16.48 -6.55
C HIS A 39 -2.09 -17.93 -7.08
N SER A 40 -1.21 -18.36 -7.99
CA SER A 40 -1.16 -19.73 -8.53
C SER A 40 -0.42 -20.72 -7.62
N GLU A 41 0.39 -20.22 -6.68
CA GLU A 41 1.28 -21.00 -5.83
C GLU A 41 0.70 -21.08 -4.41
N GLY A 42 -0.29 -21.95 -4.24
CA GLY A 42 -1.12 -22.03 -3.01
C GLY A 42 -0.38 -22.23 -1.68
N ALA A 43 0.91 -22.55 -1.70
CA ALA A 43 1.75 -22.70 -0.51
C ALA A 43 2.36 -21.38 0.01
N ILE A 44 2.46 -20.36 -0.83
CA ILE A 44 3.18 -19.14 -0.47
C ILE A 44 2.32 -18.27 0.46
N ARG A 45 2.99 -17.68 1.44
CA ARG A 45 2.39 -16.83 2.47
C ARG A 45 3.15 -15.51 2.53
N VAL A 46 2.40 -14.42 2.68
CA VAL A 46 2.97 -13.09 2.95
C VAL A 46 2.73 -12.76 4.42
N ARG A 47 3.74 -12.17 5.07
CA ARG A 47 3.59 -11.63 6.42
C ARG A 47 3.05 -10.20 6.34
N THR A 48 1.77 -10.04 6.61
CA THR A 48 1.09 -8.74 6.72
C THR A 48 -0.08 -8.87 7.69
N LYS A 49 -0.59 -7.72 8.14
CA LYS A 49 -1.81 -7.63 8.95
C LYS A 49 -2.75 -6.54 8.44
N ASP A 50 -2.21 -5.54 7.77
CA ASP A 50 -3.00 -4.46 7.19
C ASP A 50 -3.50 -4.93 5.80
N VAL A 51 -4.82 -4.90 5.60
CA VAL A 51 -5.46 -5.08 4.30
C VAL A 51 -6.00 -3.73 3.86
N ASP A 52 -5.09 -2.96 3.25
CA ASP A 52 -5.34 -1.61 2.78
C ASP A 52 -6.28 -1.63 1.55
N CYS A 53 -7.46 -1.05 1.71
CA CYS A 53 -8.47 -0.93 0.67
C CYS A 53 -8.63 0.54 0.29
N ILE A 54 -8.15 0.92 -0.89
CA ILE A 54 -8.44 2.23 -1.46
C ILE A 54 -9.88 2.22 -1.97
N LEU A 55 -10.66 3.19 -1.51
CA LEU A 55 -11.97 3.54 -2.02
C LEU A 55 -11.81 4.59 -3.12
N GLU A 56 -12.18 4.25 -4.35
CA GLU A 56 -12.11 5.16 -5.49
C GLU A 56 -13.35 5.09 -6.41
N PRO A 57 -13.71 6.17 -7.12
CA PRO A 57 -13.08 7.50 -7.13
C PRO A 57 -13.29 8.27 -5.82
N PHE A 58 -12.49 9.32 -5.56
CA PHE A 58 -12.56 10.12 -4.33
C PHE A 58 -13.98 10.57 -3.99
N GLN A 59 -14.75 10.99 -5.00
CA GLN A 59 -16.12 11.50 -4.85
C GLN A 59 -17.09 10.47 -4.29
N GLU A 60 -16.82 9.17 -4.49
CA GLU A 60 -17.65 8.07 -4.01
C GLU A 60 -17.15 7.49 -2.69
N ALA A 61 -15.89 7.77 -2.31
CA ALA A 61 -15.20 7.13 -1.20
C ALA A 61 -15.96 7.21 0.14
N VAL A 62 -16.54 8.37 0.49
CA VAL A 62 -17.32 8.50 1.74
C VAL A 62 -18.58 7.64 1.70
N SER A 63 -19.28 7.61 0.56
CA SER A 63 -20.52 6.84 0.41
C SER A 63 -20.28 5.34 0.39
N ALA A 64 -19.28 4.88 -0.38
CA ALA A 64 -18.85 3.49 -0.47
C ALA A 64 -18.25 3.01 0.86
N GLY A 65 -17.42 3.83 1.50
CA GLY A 65 -16.83 3.55 2.81
C GLY A 65 -17.89 3.37 3.88
N ARG A 66 -18.90 4.26 3.92
CA ARG A 66 -20.01 4.16 4.87
C ARG A 66 -20.79 2.86 4.69
N GLU A 67 -21.19 2.57 3.45
CA GLU A 67 -22.00 1.38 3.17
C GLU A 67 -21.22 0.09 3.45
N THR A 68 -19.95 0.05 3.07
CA THR A 68 -19.07 -1.09 3.33
C THR A 68 -18.83 -1.27 4.82
N ALA A 69 -18.49 -0.20 5.56
CA ALA A 69 -18.28 -0.28 7.01
C ALA A 69 -19.51 -0.80 7.74
N ARG A 70 -20.70 -0.26 7.41
CA ARG A 70 -21.97 -0.68 8.01
C ARG A 70 -22.24 -2.16 7.78
N GLN A 71 -22.09 -2.64 6.54
CA GLN A 71 -22.34 -4.05 6.23
C GLN A 71 -21.33 -5.00 6.87
N LEU A 72 -20.06 -4.60 6.97
CA LEU A 72 -19.05 -5.38 7.70
C LEU A 72 -19.42 -5.49 9.19
N LEU A 73 -19.79 -4.37 9.82
CA LEU A 73 -20.24 -4.34 11.22
C LEU A 73 -21.50 -5.20 11.43
N ASP A 74 -22.49 -5.09 10.55
CA ASP A 74 -23.71 -5.94 10.56
C ASP A 74 -23.37 -7.44 10.40
N ALA A 75 -22.32 -7.77 9.66
CA ALA A 75 -21.80 -9.13 9.48
C ALA A 75 -20.93 -9.61 10.67
N GLY A 76 -20.82 -8.83 11.74
CA GLY A 76 -20.11 -9.19 12.97
C GLY A 76 -18.61 -8.91 12.94
N TRP A 77 -18.14 -8.12 11.96
CA TRP A 77 -16.78 -7.56 12.03
C TRP A 77 -16.67 -6.61 13.20
N GLN A 78 -15.48 -6.50 13.77
CA GLN A 78 -15.27 -5.72 15.00
C GLN A 78 -14.27 -4.61 14.78
N ARG A 79 -14.58 -3.43 15.32
CA ARG A 79 -13.64 -2.30 15.33
C ARG A 79 -12.40 -2.66 16.13
N ARG A 80 -11.27 -2.11 15.71
CA ARG A 80 -10.04 -2.18 16.48
C ARG A 80 -10.18 -1.45 17.82
N GLN A 81 -9.86 -2.15 18.91
CA GLN A 81 -10.01 -1.63 20.28
C GLN A 81 -8.68 -1.22 20.93
N LYS A 82 -7.54 -1.49 20.29
CA LYS A 82 -6.19 -1.17 20.79
C LYS A 82 -5.36 -0.33 19.84
N GLY A 83 -4.58 0.58 20.39
CA GLY A 83 -3.68 1.47 19.65
C GLY A 83 -4.07 2.93 19.81
N GLU A 84 -3.50 3.77 18.96
CA GLU A 84 -3.84 5.20 18.91
C GLU A 84 -5.15 5.40 18.13
N HIS A 85 -5.96 6.36 18.58
CA HIS A 85 -7.24 6.74 17.95
C HIS A 85 -8.14 5.52 17.66
N VAL A 86 -8.65 4.88 18.72
CA VAL A 86 -9.56 3.71 18.63
C VAL A 86 -11.02 4.03 18.93
N GLU A 87 -11.26 5.09 19.70
CA GLU A 87 -12.60 5.55 20.00
C GLU A 87 -13.17 6.35 18.84
N PRO A 88 -14.43 6.09 18.42
CA PRO A 88 -15.10 6.90 17.41
C PRO A 88 -15.13 8.36 17.83
N GLY A 89 -14.86 9.26 16.88
CA GLY A 89 -15.00 10.69 17.11
C GLY A 89 -16.47 11.14 17.06
N ASP A 90 -16.65 12.43 17.26
CA ASP A 90 -17.92 13.14 17.11
C ASP A 90 -17.81 14.25 16.04
N GLU A 91 -18.88 15.02 15.86
CA GLU A 91 -18.96 16.15 14.91
C GLU A 91 -17.92 17.25 15.15
N ASN A 92 -17.36 17.33 16.37
CA ASN A 92 -16.42 18.37 16.79
C ASN A 92 -14.96 17.90 16.79
N THR A 93 -14.73 16.59 16.71
CA THR A 93 -13.40 15.98 16.73
C THR A 93 -12.65 16.40 15.46
N PRO A 94 -11.45 17.00 15.49
CA PRO A 94 -10.74 17.39 14.25
C PRO A 94 -10.47 16.20 13.32
N GLU A 95 -10.47 16.43 11.99
CA GLU A 95 -10.39 15.33 11.00
C GLU A 95 -9.10 14.52 11.10
N ASP A 96 -7.98 15.17 11.44
CA ASP A 96 -6.68 14.55 11.67
C ASP A 96 -6.57 13.79 13.00
N GLN A 97 -7.59 13.91 13.86
CA GLN A 97 -7.72 13.19 15.13
C GLN A 97 -8.76 12.06 15.08
N LEU A 98 -9.51 11.95 13.98
CA LEU A 98 -10.48 10.88 13.80
C LEU A 98 -9.78 9.52 13.66
N PRO A 99 -10.35 8.46 14.24
CA PRO A 99 -9.85 7.10 14.03
C PRO A 99 -10.02 6.69 12.56
N ALA A 100 -9.01 6.01 12.01
CA ALA A 100 -9.17 5.32 10.72
C ALA A 100 -10.19 4.17 10.87
N VAL A 101 -10.90 3.85 9.78
CA VAL A 101 -11.77 2.67 9.75
C VAL A 101 -10.91 1.41 9.71
N ARG A 102 -10.82 0.70 10.83
CA ARG A 102 -10.10 -0.57 10.94
C ARG A 102 -11.00 -1.65 11.53
N LEU A 103 -11.29 -2.68 10.73
CA LEU A 103 -12.25 -3.73 11.08
C LEU A 103 -11.61 -5.12 10.99
N TYR A 104 -11.73 -5.89 12.07
CA TYR A 104 -11.30 -7.30 12.14
C TYR A 104 -12.42 -8.23 11.67
N PRO A 105 -12.09 -9.31 10.94
CA PRO A 105 -13.07 -10.30 10.53
C PRO A 105 -13.65 -11.08 11.71
N PRO A 106 -14.86 -11.66 11.57
CA PRO A 106 -15.46 -12.50 12.60
C PRO A 106 -14.56 -13.70 12.95
N GLY A 107 -14.54 -14.06 14.24
CA GLY A 107 -13.78 -15.22 14.74
C GLY A 107 -12.29 -14.95 14.97
N VAL A 108 -11.81 -13.74 14.68
CA VAL A 108 -10.49 -13.26 15.08
C VAL A 108 -10.61 -12.48 16.39
N ASP A 109 -9.65 -12.68 17.29
CA ASP A 109 -9.56 -11.92 18.53
C ASP A 109 -9.11 -10.48 18.21
N PRO A 110 -9.95 -9.44 18.42
CA PRO A 110 -9.55 -8.06 18.16
C PRO A 110 -8.42 -7.58 19.08
N GLU A 111 -8.11 -8.34 20.13
CA GLU A 111 -7.01 -8.09 21.06
C GLU A 111 -5.68 -8.67 20.58
N ASP A 112 -5.69 -9.53 19.56
CA ASP A 112 -4.49 -10.08 18.92
C ASP A 112 -3.84 -9.01 18.03
N ALA A 113 -2.66 -8.54 18.45
CA ALA A 113 -1.92 -7.50 17.73
C ALA A 113 -1.39 -7.95 16.35
N ASP A 114 -1.42 -9.27 16.09
CA ASP A 114 -0.99 -9.89 14.84
C ASP A 114 -2.15 -10.28 13.92
N ALA A 115 -3.39 -10.20 14.40
CA ALA A 115 -4.59 -10.35 13.61
C ALA A 115 -4.61 -9.37 12.43
N TRP A 116 -5.11 -9.84 11.29
CA TRP A 116 -5.29 -8.96 10.14
C TRP A 116 -6.62 -8.21 10.22
N PHE A 117 -6.63 -6.99 9.68
CA PHE A 117 -7.82 -6.14 9.60
C PHE A 117 -7.90 -5.45 8.23
N ILE A 118 -9.11 -5.09 7.84
CA ILE A 118 -9.33 -4.17 6.71
C ILE A 118 -9.11 -2.74 7.20
N GLU A 119 -8.41 -1.93 6.41
CA GLU A 119 -8.29 -0.48 6.58
C GLU A 119 -8.79 0.25 5.33
N PHE A 120 -9.63 1.27 5.51
CA PHE A 120 -10.11 2.09 4.39
C PHE A 120 -9.24 3.31 4.18
N LEU A 121 -8.82 3.49 2.93
CA LEU A 121 -8.07 4.65 2.42
C LEU A 121 -8.85 5.25 1.25
N THR A 122 -8.47 6.43 0.77
CA THR A 122 -8.98 6.98 -0.49
C THR A 122 -7.88 7.66 -1.31
N VAL A 123 -8.06 7.71 -2.62
CA VAL A 123 -7.20 8.51 -3.51
C VAL A 123 -7.34 10.01 -3.18
N PRO A 124 -6.32 10.85 -3.44
CA PRO A 124 -6.46 12.29 -3.25
C PRO A 124 -7.55 12.88 -4.17
N GLU A 125 -8.17 13.98 -3.75
CA GLU A 125 -9.17 14.70 -4.57
C GLU A 125 -8.57 15.27 -5.84
N SER A 126 -7.32 15.74 -5.75
CA SER A 126 -6.56 16.34 -6.84
C SER A 126 -5.05 16.22 -6.61
N GLU A 127 -4.24 16.54 -7.64
CA GLU A 127 -2.78 16.55 -7.54
C GLU A 127 -2.22 17.55 -6.50
N ASP A 128 -3.01 18.57 -6.16
CA ASP A 128 -2.68 19.62 -5.18
C ASP A 128 -3.02 19.23 -3.74
N THR A 129 -3.61 18.04 -3.53
CA THR A 129 -3.93 17.54 -2.19
C THR A 129 -2.64 17.46 -1.35
N PRO A 130 -2.68 17.89 -0.07
CA PRO A 130 -1.54 17.76 0.83
C PRO A 130 -0.99 16.33 0.90
N GLU A 131 0.25 16.18 1.39
CA GLU A 131 0.91 14.87 1.53
C GLU A 131 0.05 13.84 2.26
N LYS A 132 -0.69 14.30 3.28
CA LYS A 132 -1.67 13.53 4.03
C LYS A 132 -2.93 14.37 4.23
N ASN A 133 -4.08 13.80 3.88
CA ASN A 133 -5.40 14.39 4.12
C ASN A 133 -6.31 13.36 4.81
N TRP A 134 -7.31 13.84 5.55
CA TRP A 134 -8.31 12.98 6.18
C TRP A 134 -9.70 13.44 5.79
N THR A 135 -10.52 12.51 5.29
CA THR A 135 -11.92 12.81 4.95
C THR A 135 -12.84 12.20 5.99
N ARG A 136 -13.68 13.01 6.62
CA ARG A 136 -14.64 12.52 7.61
C ARG A 136 -15.70 11.62 6.97
N MET A 137 -15.93 10.49 7.63
CA MET A 137 -17.03 9.57 7.38
C MET A 137 -17.83 9.37 8.67
N SER A 138 -19.15 9.57 8.61
CA SER A 138 -20.04 9.38 9.76
C SER A 138 -20.92 8.15 9.55
N ILE A 139 -20.98 7.31 10.58
CA ILE A 139 -21.85 6.13 10.72
C ILE A 139 -22.53 6.17 12.11
N GLU A 140 -23.43 5.22 12.38
CA GLU A 140 -24.18 5.19 13.65
C GLU A 140 -23.26 5.11 14.88
N GLU A 141 -22.13 4.42 14.75
CA GLU A 141 -21.11 4.23 15.78
C GLU A 141 -20.27 5.49 16.06
N GLY A 142 -20.35 6.53 15.21
CA GLY A 142 -19.63 7.78 15.37
C GLY A 142 -18.92 8.25 14.10
N HIS A 143 -17.89 9.07 14.27
CA HIS A 143 -17.12 9.65 13.18
C HIS A 143 -15.75 8.99 13.04
N PHE A 144 -15.37 8.72 11.80
CA PHE A 144 -14.11 8.12 11.39
C PHE A 144 -13.46 8.96 10.30
N GLY A 145 -12.16 8.80 10.12
CA GLY A 145 -11.41 9.39 9.03
C GLY A 145 -11.08 8.34 7.97
N ILE A 146 -11.20 8.72 6.70
CA ILE A 146 -10.65 7.97 5.57
C ILE A 146 -9.36 8.71 5.16
N PRO A 147 -8.17 8.21 5.54
CA PRO A 147 -6.94 8.88 5.19
C PRO A 147 -6.64 8.74 3.70
N SER A 148 -6.03 9.78 3.15
CA SER A 148 -5.51 9.85 1.80
C SER A 148 -4.05 10.30 1.85
N PHE A 149 -3.22 9.71 0.99
CA PHE A 149 -1.84 10.13 0.78
C PHE A 149 -1.64 10.49 -0.68
N ARG A 150 -0.79 11.47 -0.94
CA ARG A 150 -0.60 12.07 -2.25
C ARG A 150 -0.42 11.05 -3.38
N PHE A 151 0.38 10.00 -3.18
CA PHE A 151 0.70 9.03 -4.23
C PHE A 151 -0.23 7.80 -4.27
N LEU A 152 -1.34 7.79 -3.50
CA LEU A 152 -2.36 6.74 -3.63
C LEU A 152 -3.05 6.77 -5.00
N SER A 153 -3.12 7.92 -5.67
CA SER A 153 -3.61 8.02 -7.05
C SER A 153 -2.77 7.20 -8.04
N ILE A 154 -1.44 7.12 -7.84
CA ILE A 154 -0.57 6.23 -8.62
C ILE A 154 -0.88 4.78 -8.31
N THR A 155 -1.00 4.44 -7.03
CA THR A 155 -1.28 3.06 -6.61
C THR A 155 -2.60 2.54 -7.19
N ALA A 156 -3.61 3.41 -7.27
CA ALA A 156 -4.92 3.09 -7.81
C ALA A 156 -5.03 3.28 -9.34
N PHE A 157 -3.94 3.65 -10.02
CA PHE A 157 -3.96 3.84 -11.48
C PHE A 157 -4.09 2.50 -12.21
N GLU A 158 -5.15 2.38 -13.03
CA GLU A 158 -5.48 1.21 -13.86
C GLU A 158 -5.33 -0.15 -13.13
N PRO A 159 -6.03 -0.37 -12.01
CA PRO A 159 -5.84 -1.56 -11.18
C PRO A 159 -6.31 -2.82 -11.92
N LEU A 160 -5.77 -3.97 -11.52
CA LEU A 160 -6.11 -5.26 -12.13
C LEU A 160 -7.39 -5.81 -11.50
N ALA A 161 -8.30 -6.29 -12.34
CA ALA A 161 -9.55 -6.90 -11.89
C ALA A 161 -9.37 -8.39 -11.56
N ILE A 162 -10.08 -8.85 -10.52
CA ILE A 162 -10.27 -10.27 -10.24
C ILE A 162 -11.73 -10.58 -10.51
N GLU A 163 -12.03 -10.87 -11.77
CA GLU A 163 -13.40 -11.03 -12.28
C GLU A 163 -14.28 -11.94 -11.40
N LYS A 164 -13.74 -13.08 -10.97
CA LYS A 164 -14.46 -14.04 -10.11
C LYS A 164 -14.82 -13.52 -8.71
N LEU A 165 -14.13 -12.49 -8.24
CA LEU A 165 -14.34 -11.88 -6.92
C LEU A 165 -14.97 -10.47 -7.02
N GLY A 166 -15.07 -9.89 -8.22
CA GLY A 166 -15.62 -8.55 -8.43
C GLY A 166 -14.81 -7.41 -7.81
N ILE A 167 -13.61 -7.67 -7.29
CA ILE A 167 -12.72 -6.68 -6.66
C ILE A 167 -11.50 -6.42 -7.53
N ARG A 168 -10.81 -5.31 -7.26
CA ARG A 168 -9.60 -4.91 -7.98
C ARG A 168 -8.40 -4.85 -7.03
N TYR A 169 -7.19 -4.90 -7.57
CA TYR A 169 -5.96 -4.75 -6.80
C TYR A 169 -4.91 -3.93 -7.56
N ALA A 170 -4.07 -3.24 -6.80
CA ALA A 170 -3.01 -2.42 -7.35
C ALA A 170 -1.96 -3.27 -8.07
N ARG A 171 -1.51 -2.74 -9.21
CA ARG A 171 -0.36 -3.21 -9.96
C ARG A 171 0.92 -3.12 -9.11
N PRO A 172 1.75 -4.17 -9.02
CA PRO A 172 3.02 -4.09 -8.31
C PRO A 172 3.92 -2.95 -8.79
N GLU A 173 3.98 -2.73 -10.10
CA GLU A 173 4.74 -1.65 -10.71
C GLU A 173 4.26 -0.27 -10.24
N MET A 174 2.95 -0.06 -10.07
CA MET A 174 2.41 1.21 -9.56
C MET A 174 2.72 1.40 -8.08
N MET A 175 2.65 0.33 -7.28
CA MET A 175 3.05 0.38 -5.87
C MET A 175 4.53 0.70 -5.71
N ALA A 176 5.39 0.14 -6.57
CA ALA A 176 6.81 0.46 -6.60
C ALA A 176 7.05 1.95 -6.89
N LEU A 177 6.41 2.49 -7.93
CA LEU A 177 6.48 3.91 -8.26
C LEU A 177 5.99 4.80 -7.11
N ALA A 178 4.84 4.48 -6.50
CA ALA A 178 4.30 5.27 -5.39
C ALA A 178 5.26 5.33 -4.19
N ASN A 179 5.92 4.22 -3.84
CA ASN A 179 6.90 4.19 -2.75
C ASN A 179 8.17 5.01 -3.08
N LEU A 180 8.63 4.99 -4.33
CA LEU A 180 9.76 5.81 -4.79
C LEU A 180 9.43 7.31 -4.66
N LEU A 181 8.23 7.71 -5.08
CA LEU A 181 7.79 9.10 -5.02
C LEU A 181 7.54 9.60 -3.60
N GLU A 182 7.04 8.73 -2.71
CA GLU A 182 6.80 9.06 -1.29
C GLU A 182 8.11 9.31 -0.52
N HIS A 183 9.20 8.65 -0.95
CA HIS A 183 10.50 8.70 -0.30
C HIS A 183 11.59 9.12 -1.29
N PRO A 184 11.61 10.40 -1.71
CA PRO A 184 12.68 10.94 -2.56
C PRO A 184 14.03 11.05 -1.84
N GLU A 185 14.04 10.86 -0.51
CA GLU A 185 15.18 10.84 0.39
C GLU A 185 14.89 9.91 1.58
N ILE A 186 15.93 9.50 2.32
CA ILE A 186 15.78 8.72 3.56
C ILE A 186 15.39 9.64 4.73
N LYS A 187 14.10 9.65 5.05
CA LYS A 187 13.56 10.42 6.18
C LYS A 187 13.75 9.71 7.53
N PRO A 188 13.87 10.43 8.67
CA PRO A 188 14.16 9.84 9.98
C PRO A 188 12.95 9.18 10.66
N GLU A 189 11.73 9.36 10.15
CA GLU A 189 10.51 8.85 10.77
C GLU A 189 10.50 7.32 10.81
N ARG A 190 10.18 6.80 11.99
CA ARG A 190 10.11 5.37 12.25
C ARG A 190 8.66 4.89 12.23
N MET A 191 8.48 3.62 11.90
CA MET A 191 7.19 2.97 12.06
C MET A 191 6.75 2.97 13.53
N SER A 192 5.45 3.04 13.77
CA SER A 192 4.86 2.92 15.12
C SER A 192 4.93 1.49 15.67
N GLY A 193 5.09 0.49 14.81
CA GLY A 193 5.24 -0.92 15.18
C GLY A 193 6.62 -1.48 14.83
N LEU A 194 6.97 -2.61 15.45
CA LEU A 194 8.19 -3.36 15.16
C LEU A 194 7.97 -4.33 13.99
N ILE A 195 9.02 -4.55 13.20
CA ILE A 195 9.09 -5.64 12.22
C ILE A 195 10.12 -6.63 12.74
N ALA A 196 9.67 -7.83 13.14
CA ALA A 196 10.53 -8.85 13.74
C ALA A 196 11.52 -8.24 14.77
N ASP A 197 10.94 -7.57 15.77
CA ASP A 197 11.60 -6.91 16.90
C ASP A 197 12.45 -5.67 16.59
N LEU A 198 12.56 -5.26 15.33
CA LEU A 198 13.27 -4.04 14.95
C LEU A 198 12.31 -2.87 14.71
N SER A 199 12.66 -1.72 15.26
CA SER A 199 12.13 -0.44 14.79
C SER A 199 12.81 -0.13 13.46
N ILE A 200 12.04 0.25 12.45
CA ILE A 200 12.52 0.50 11.10
C ILE A 200 12.06 1.88 10.63
N LYS A 201 12.92 2.63 9.91
CA LYS A 201 12.51 3.85 9.22
C LYS A 201 11.43 3.53 8.18
N ARG A 202 10.42 4.39 8.06
CA ARG A 202 9.34 4.19 7.09
C ARG A 202 9.87 4.17 5.65
N SER A 203 10.79 5.08 5.33
CA SER A 203 11.50 5.14 4.05
C SER A 203 12.21 3.82 3.72
N ASN A 204 12.97 3.26 4.66
CA ASN A 204 13.67 1.98 4.46
C ASN A 204 12.70 0.83 4.19
N LYS A 205 11.55 0.77 4.89
CA LYS A 205 10.52 -0.26 4.66
C LYS A 205 9.89 -0.14 3.27
N ASP A 206 9.51 1.07 2.87
CA ASP A 206 8.79 1.31 1.62
C ASP A 206 9.73 1.21 0.40
N LEU A 207 10.95 1.73 0.48
CA LEU A 207 11.97 1.57 -0.56
C LEU A 207 12.48 0.13 -0.65
N GLY A 208 12.62 -0.57 0.48
CA GLY A 208 12.87 -2.03 0.47
C GLY A 208 11.78 -2.80 -0.27
N ARG A 209 10.51 -2.40 -0.10
CA ARG A 209 9.37 -2.99 -0.84
C ARG A 209 9.49 -2.79 -2.36
N VAL A 210 10.03 -1.67 -2.83
CA VAL A 210 10.32 -1.45 -4.27
C VAL A 210 11.24 -2.56 -4.79
N ILE A 211 12.34 -2.81 -4.06
CA ILE A 211 13.31 -3.85 -4.43
C ILE A 211 12.68 -5.24 -4.33
N ALA A 212 11.88 -5.50 -3.30
CA ALA A 212 11.19 -6.78 -3.15
C ALA A 212 10.20 -7.07 -4.29
N ILE A 213 9.45 -6.05 -4.75
CA ILE A 213 8.55 -6.18 -5.89
C ILE A 213 9.35 -6.49 -7.16
N ALA A 214 10.45 -5.79 -7.38
CA ALA A 214 11.35 -6.02 -8.50
C ALA A 214 12.00 -7.42 -8.49
N VAL A 215 12.37 -7.95 -7.33
CA VAL A 215 12.89 -9.33 -7.19
C VAL A 215 11.89 -10.39 -7.65
N MET A 216 10.60 -10.16 -7.41
CA MET A 216 9.54 -11.10 -7.80
C MET A 216 9.09 -10.91 -9.26
N ALA A 217 9.37 -9.74 -9.84
CA ALA A 217 9.09 -9.46 -11.24
C ALA A 217 10.13 -10.12 -12.15
N ASP A 218 9.73 -10.46 -13.37
CA ASP A 218 10.70 -10.89 -14.40
C ASP A 218 11.41 -9.66 -14.96
N LEU A 219 12.65 -9.82 -15.42
CA LEU A 219 13.39 -8.75 -16.09
C LEU A 219 12.69 -8.27 -17.37
N ASP A 220 11.97 -9.17 -18.05
CA ASP A 220 11.16 -8.84 -19.22
C ASP A 220 10.00 -7.87 -18.87
N ASP A 221 9.58 -7.80 -17.60
CA ASP A 221 8.51 -6.90 -17.17
C ASP A 221 8.94 -5.43 -17.17
N TYR A 222 10.24 -5.14 -17.03
CA TYR A 222 10.74 -3.77 -16.91
C TYR A 222 10.48 -2.92 -18.16
N GLY A 223 10.47 -3.55 -19.34
CA GLY A 223 10.13 -2.89 -20.58
C GLY A 223 8.72 -2.30 -20.59
N VAL A 224 7.79 -2.90 -19.83
CA VAL A 224 6.39 -2.47 -19.71
C VAL A 224 6.21 -1.45 -18.59
N TRP A 225 6.99 -1.53 -17.52
CA TRP A 225 6.83 -0.66 -16.35
C TRP A 225 7.05 0.81 -16.68
N ARG A 226 8.11 1.13 -17.42
CA ARG A 226 8.46 2.54 -17.69
C ARG A 226 7.35 3.30 -18.44
N PRO A 227 6.80 2.81 -19.57
CA PRO A 227 5.66 3.47 -20.21
C PRO A 227 4.44 3.60 -19.29
N LEU A 228 4.17 2.59 -18.46
CA LEU A 228 3.07 2.67 -17.49
C LEU A 228 3.32 3.73 -16.41
N TRP A 229 4.54 3.82 -15.89
CA TRP A 229 4.94 4.83 -14.91
C TRP A 229 4.81 6.24 -15.47
N GLU A 230 5.26 6.46 -16.70
CA GLU A 230 5.13 7.75 -17.37
C GLU A 230 3.65 8.13 -17.56
N ASN A 231 2.81 7.19 -18.02
CA ASN A 231 1.37 7.42 -18.18
C ASN A 231 0.70 7.74 -16.83
N ALA A 232 1.02 7.00 -15.78
CA ALA A 232 0.48 7.22 -14.45
C ALA A 232 0.88 8.60 -13.90
N LEU A 233 2.15 8.98 -14.05
CA LEU A 233 2.65 10.29 -13.65
C LEU A 233 1.94 11.43 -14.40
N GLN A 234 1.81 11.32 -15.73
CA GLN A 234 1.12 12.32 -16.55
C GLN A 234 -0.36 12.43 -16.22
N HIS A 235 -1.02 11.32 -15.92
CA HIS A 235 -2.44 11.29 -15.59
C HIS A 235 -2.71 11.83 -14.18
N CYS A 236 -1.97 11.35 -13.19
CA CYS A 236 -2.22 11.65 -11.78
C CYS A 236 -1.60 12.98 -11.33
N PHE A 237 -0.57 13.47 -12.02
CA PHE A 237 0.15 14.70 -11.69
C PHE A 237 0.45 15.56 -12.93
N PRO A 238 -0.57 15.95 -13.73
CA PRO A 238 -0.38 16.60 -15.03
C PRO A 238 0.49 17.87 -14.97
N SER A 239 0.49 18.62 -13.87
CA SER A 239 1.31 19.84 -13.76
C SER A 239 2.73 19.59 -13.25
N SER A 240 2.96 18.47 -12.55
CA SER A 240 4.22 18.21 -11.82
C SER A 240 4.94 16.91 -12.21
N TRP A 241 4.38 16.14 -13.15
CA TRP A 241 4.88 14.81 -13.53
C TRP A 241 6.35 14.80 -13.93
N LYS A 242 6.83 15.81 -14.68
CA LYS A 242 8.24 15.90 -15.08
C LYS A 242 9.17 16.06 -13.90
N LYS A 243 8.77 16.89 -12.93
CA LYS A 243 9.55 17.11 -11.70
C LYS A 243 9.61 15.81 -10.89
N LEU A 244 8.47 15.15 -10.71
CA LEU A 244 8.38 13.87 -10.00
C LEU A 244 9.23 12.79 -10.69
N ALA A 245 9.11 12.64 -12.02
CA ALA A 245 9.92 11.73 -12.81
C ALA A 245 11.42 11.98 -12.65
N SER A 246 11.86 13.26 -12.65
CA SER A 246 13.28 13.61 -12.57
C SER A 246 13.94 13.33 -11.22
N GLN A 247 13.16 13.01 -10.19
CA GLN A 247 13.62 12.82 -8.81
C GLN A 247 13.27 11.44 -8.24
N VAL A 248 12.64 10.57 -9.04
CA VAL A 248 12.06 9.30 -8.59
C VAL A 248 13.10 8.35 -7.99
N GLY A 249 14.37 8.45 -8.38
CA GLY A 249 15.44 7.59 -7.89
C GLY A 249 16.17 8.07 -6.63
N GLY A 250 15.88 9.26 -6.12
CA GLY A 250 16.67 9.90 -5.05
C GLY A 250 16.86 9.01 -3.83
N GLY A 251 15.75 8.60 -3.21
CA GLY A 251 15.78 7.83 -1.97
C GLY A 251 16.33 6.41 -2.16
N LEU A 252 16.10 5.79 -3.33
CA LEU A 252 16.66 4.46 -3.61
C LEU A 252 18.20 4.52 -3.72
N ARG A 253 18.76 5.56 -4.35
CA ARG A 253 20.21 5.77 -4.39
C ARG A 253 20.79 5.99 -3.00
N GLU A 254 20.12 6.77 -2.16
CA GLU A 254 20.55 6.95 -0.76
C GLU A 254 20.50 5.64 0.03
N LEU A 255 19.43 4.87 -0.13
CA LEU A 255 19.28 3.56 0.51
C LEU A 255 20.42 2.60 0.14
N LEU A 256 20.72 2.46 -1.15
CA LEU A 256 21.73 1.51 -1.64
C LEU A 256 23.16 1.90 -1.25
N ASN A 257 23.41 3.19 -1.01
CA ASN A 257 24.71 3.71 -0.56
C ASN A 257 24.88 3.70 0.97
N SER A 258 23.84 3.39 1.74
CA SER A 258 23.87 3.37 3.20
C SER A 258 23.78 1.93 3.73
N GLU A 259 24.87 1.41 4.30
CA GLU A 259 24.88 0.05 4.86
C GLU A 259 23.85 -0.14 5.98
N GLU A 260 23.66 0.88 6.83
CA GLU A 260 22.70 0.80 7.95
C GLU A 260 21.25 0.81 7.45
N ASP A 261 20.92 1.72 6.53
CA ASP A 261 19.56 1.82 6.00
C ASP A 261 19.21 0.60 5.13
N PHE A 262 20.18 0.13 4.34
CA PHE A 262 19.98 -1.06 3.52
C PHE A 262 19.76 -2.32 4.37
N LYS A 263 20.43 -2.45 5.53
CA LYS A 263 20.17 -3.55 6.48
C LYS A 263 18.74 -3.51 7.01
N GLU A 264 18.22 -2.33 7.33
CA GLU A 264 16.82 -2.18 7.72
C GLU A 264 15.88 -2.60 6.57
N ALA A 265 16.13 -2.13 5.34
CA ALA A 265 15.33 -2.51 4.17
C ALA A 265 15.35 -4.03 3.93
N TYR A 266 16.53 -4.66 3.92
CA TYR A 266 16.68 -6.11 3.78
C TYR A 266 15.89 -6.87 4.85
N HIS A 267 16.01 -6.46 6.12
CA HIS A 267 15.27 -7.05 7.23
C HIS A 267 13.75 -7.00 7.01
N THR A 268 13.23 -5.88 6.51
CA THR A 268 11.79 -5.78 6.19
C THR A 268 11.36 -6.67 5.04
N CYS A 269 12.20 -6.84 4.01
CA CYS A 269 11.89 -7.68 2.87
C CYS A 269 11.73 -9.14 3.28
N ILE A 270 12.72 -9.70 3.98
CA ILE A 270 12.73 -11.12 4.38
C ILE A 270 11.73 -11.44 5.51
N ASN A 271 11.29 -10.43 6.27
CA ASN A 271 10.25 -10.61 7.29
C ASN A 271 8.85 -10.22 6.79
N GLY A 272 8.72 -9.82 5.53
CA GLY A 272 7.48 -9.35 4.91
C GLY A 272 7.19 -10.06 3.59
N LEU A 273 7.38 -9.33 2.49
CA LEU A 273 6.97 -9.74 1.15
C LEU A 273 7.80 -10.91 0.60
N LEU A 274 9.09 -10.97 0.93
CA LEU A 274 10.01 -12.05 0.53
C LEU A 274 10.16 -13.12 1.63
N SER A 275 9.23 -13.20 2.58
CA SER A 275 9.35 -14.15 3.71
C SER A 275 9.28 -15.63 3.34
N SER A 276 8.85 -15.93 2.12
CA SER A 276 8.86 -17.29 1.56
C SER A 276 10.05 -17.53 0.62
N GLU A 277 10.85 -16.50 0.32
CA GLU A 277 11.96 -16.55 -0.62
C GLU A 277 13.31 -16.67 0.09
N LYS A 278 14.28 -17.31 -0.59
CA LYS A 278 15.67 -17.37 -0.14
C LYS A 278 16.49 -16.37 -0.94
N ILE A 279 16.55 -15.13 -0.43
CA ILE A 279 17.35 -14.06 -1.02
C ILE A 279 18.44 -13.62 -0.06
N SER A 280 19.66 -13.41 -0.57
CA SER A 280 20.74 -12.82 0.22
C SER A 280 20.65 -11.30 0.23
N GLN A 281 21.31 -10.66 1.19
CA GLN A 281 21.42 -9.19 1.21
C GLN A 281 22.14 -8.66 -0.04
N GLU A 282 23.14 -9.38 -0.54
CA GLU A 282 23.87 -9.04 -1.76
C GLU A 282 22.97 -9.14 -3.01
N ASP A 283 22.20 -10.22 -3.15
CA ASP A 283 21.25 -10.37 -4.25
C ASP A 283 20.18 -9.27 -4.22
N LEU A 284 19.69 -8.91 -3.04
CA LEU A 284 18.74 -7.81 -2.90
C LEU A 284 19.37 -6.49 -3.35
N HIS A 285 20.64 -6.24 -2.99
CA HIS A 285 21.36 -5.01 -3.38
C HIS A 285 21.54 -4.94 -4.90
N ILE A 286 21.97 -6.03 -5.53
CA ILE A 286 22.12 -6.15 -6.99
C ILE A 286 20.78 -5.86 -7.69
N ASN A 287 19.66 -6.34 -7.16
CA ASN A 287 18.35 -6.03 -7.74
C ASN A 287 17.99 -4.54 -7.58
N GLY A 288 18.35 -3.91 -6.46
CA GLY A 288 18.20 -2.46 -6.29
C GLY A 288 18.98 -1.65 -7.33
N GLU A 289 20.25 -2.00 -7.57
CA GLU A 289 21.08 -1.37 -8.61
C GLU A 289 20.50 -1.55 -10.01
N ARG A 290 19.93 -2.72 -10.31
CA ARG A 290 19.25 -2.97 -11.60
C ARG A 290 18.04 -2.08 -11.82
N ILE A 291 17.20 -1.86 -10.80
CA ILE A 291 16.06 -0.95 -10.90
C ILE A 291 16.53 0.47 -11.22
N LEU A 292 17.65 0.92 -10.62
CA LEU A 292 18.23 2.21 -10.93
C LEU A 292 18.57 2.34 -12.42
N VAL A 293 19.35 1.39 -12.95
CA VAL A 293 19.88 1.45 -14.32
C VAL A 293 18.78 1.21 -15.36
N ASP A 294 17.91 0.23 -15.15
CA ASP A 294 17.00 -0.25 -16.20
C ASP A 294 15.65 0.48 -16.21
N LEU A 295 15.21 1.03 -15.08
CA LEU A 295 13.90 1.67 -14.94
C LEU A 295 13.99 3.17 -14.63
N ILE A 296 14.73 3.51 -13.57
CA ILE A 296 14.72 4.86 -13.00
C ILE A 296 15.54 5.84 -13.85
N GLU A 297 16.78 5.52 -14.18
CA GLU A 297 17.65 6.40 -14.98
C GLU A 297 17.05 6.69 -16.37
N PRO A 298 16.47 5.71 -17.11
CA PRO A 298 15.79 6.00 -18.36
C PRO A 298 14.55 6.89 -18.20
N LEU A 299 13.78 6.73 -17.11
CA LEU A 299 12.62 7.58 -16.83
C LEU A 299 13.06 9.02 -16.51
N GLU A 300 14.06 9.20 -15.64
CA GLU A 300 14.64 10.51 -15.32
C GLU A 300 15.22 11.20 -16.57
N ALA A 301 15.91 10.45 -17.43
CA ALA A 301 16.47 10.97 -18.67
C ALA A 301 15.40 11.40 -19.69
N SER A 302 14.23 10.77 -19.69
CA SER A 302 13.13 11.10 -20.61
C SER A 302 12.53 12.49 -20.38
N VAL A 303 12.67 13.02 -19.15
CA VAL A 303 12.12 14.33 -18.75
C VAL A 303 13.19 15.41 -18.58
N GLY A 304 14.47 15.04 -18.64
CA GLY A 304 15.62 15.93 -18.48
C GLY A 304 15.98 16.79 -19.69
N ASN A 305 15.16 16.80 -20.74
CA ASN A 305 15.30 17.65 -21.95
C ASN A 305 14.21 18.72 -22.05
#